data_AF-E8ZKP2-F1
#
_entry.id   AF-E8ZKP2-F1
#
_cell.length_a   1.000
_cell.length_b   1.000
_cell.length_c   1.000
_cell.angle_alpha   90.00
_cell.angle_beta   90.00
_cell.angle_gamma   90.00
#
_symmetry.space_group_name_H-M   'P 1'
#
loop_
_entity.id
_entity.type
_entity.pdbx_description
1 polymer ?
#
loop_
_entity_poly.entity_id
_entity_poly.type
_entity_poly.pdbx_seq_one_letter_code
_entity_poly.pdbx_strand_id
1 'polypeptide(L)'
;MTGKLLFGLGGAGTLSGAGIGTYLYTKDSIWNHVKDRVLGNGSEFNDSWKFKFNQMKGESQDGFPELEKIKKQYSSDETRGGEALKHWCSKAYSYTYKSAFSSEDKSLLQKIEKYCIQSLGEKFTSLLQNGHKLLGNGTSESQTDYDTNYKKIETYATTKEGKLPAELKSLKSNNSASKWSVLQDWCRGIQSIPFTKEGDTFKVGKELCIKTN
;
A
#
# COMPACT_ATOMS: atom_id res chain seq x y z
N MET A 1 48.01 6.21 61.12
CA MET A 1 48.75 5.20 60.34
C MET A 1 48.08 3.86 60.57
N THR A 2 47.97 3.03 59.51
CA THR A 2 47.95 1.55 59.53
C THR A 2 46.91 0.84 60.41
N GLY A 3 46.04 -0.05 59.94
CA GLY A 3 45.90 -0.73 58.65
C GLY A 3 45.06 -2.01 58.82
N LYS A 4 44.47 -2.47 57.70
CA LYS A 4 44.08 -3.84 57.29
C LYS A 4 43.17 -4.67 58.23
N LEU A 5 41.92 -4.90 57.81
CA LEU A 5 41.44 -6.06 57.02
C LEU A 5 41.63 -7.42 57.72
N LEU A 6 40.51 -8.11 57.99
CA LEU A 6 40.24 -9.51 57.60
C LEU A 6 38.95 -10.04 58.29
N PHE A 7 37.84 -10.03 57.56
CA PHE A 7 36.75 -11.02 57.65
C PHE A 7 36.34 -11.23 56.18
N GLY A 8 36.57 -12.38 55.58
CA GLY A 8 36.08 -13.68 55.99
C GLY A 8 35.10 -14.10 54.89
N LEU A 9 35.62 -14.80 53.88
CA LEU A 9 34.86 -15.42 52.80
C LEU A 9 33.90 -16.47 53.38
N GLY A 10 32.63 -16.44 52.99
CA GLY A 10 31.72 -17.56 53.22
C GLY A 10 30.26 -17.16 53.22
N GLY A 11 29.68 -17.07 52.02
CA GLY A 11 28.25 -16.79 51.86
C GLY A 11 27.92 -16.30 50.46
N ALA A 12 28.16 -17.14 49.47
CA ALA A 12 27.69 -16.93 48.11
C ALA A 12 26.15 -16.86 48.13
N GLY A 13 25.65 -15.71 47.73
CA GLY A 13 24.22 -15.38 47.69
C GLY A 13 24.06 -13.90 47.41
N THR A 14 24.81 -13.39 46.43
CA THR A 14 24.63 -12.03 45.93
C THR A 14 23.19 -11.90 45.48
N LEU A 15 22.45 -11.03 46.16
CA LEU A 15 21.28 -10.33 45.63
C LEU A 15 21.70 -9.52 44.39
N SER A 16 21.98 -10.20 43.29
CA SER A 16 21.98 -9.62 41.95
C SER A 16 20.61 -9.90 41.33
N GLY A 17 19.58 -9.36 41.99
CA GLY A 17 18.20 -9.33 41.49
C GLY A 17 17.85 -7.96 40.92
N ALA A 18 18.82 -7.23 40.38
CA ALA A 18 18.57 -6.08 39.54
C ALA A 18 18.67 -6.54 38.09
N GLY A 19 17.55 -6.44 37.35
CA GLY A 19 17.56 -6.44 35.90
C GLY A 19 17.23 -7.77 35.24
N ILE A 20 15.95 -8.18 35.29
CA ILE A 20 15.33 -8.75 34.08
C ILE A 20 14.05 -7.95 33.82
N GLY A 21 14.26 -6.65 33.59
CA GLY A 21 13.21 -5.80 33.05
C GLY A 21 12.82 -6.33 31.67
N THR A 22 11.61 -6.86 31.55
CA THR A 22 10.73 -6.75 30.38
C THR A 22 11.42 -6.67 29.00
N TYR A 23 12.35 -7.57 28.68
CA TYR A 23 12.99 -7.60 27.35
C TYR A 23 12.09 -8.22 26.27
N LEU A 24 10.90 -8.68 26.65
CA LEU A 24 10.01 -9.46 25.78
C LEU A 24 9.08 -8.63 24.89
N TYR A 25 9.13 -7.28 24.92
CA TYR A 25 8.12 -6.44 24.26
C TYR A 25 8.61 -5.51 23.14
N THR A 26 9.87 -5.55 22.73
CA THR A 26 10.42 -4.57 21.77
C THR A 26 10.48 -5.06 20.32
N LYS A 27 9.91 -6.23 20.00
CA LYS A 27 9.92 -6.75 18.62
C LYS A 27 8.79 -6.10 17.83
N ASP A 28 9.14 -5.17 16.97
CA ASP A 28 8.21 -4.58 16.03
C ASP A 28 8.33 -5.30 14.68
N SER A 29 7.20 -5.79 14.16
CA SER A 29 7.15 -6.57 12.92
C SER A 29 6.83 -5.67 11.75
N ILE A 30 7.26 -6.04 10.54
CA ILE A 30 6.86 -5.31 9.33
C ILE A 30 5.33 -5.28 9.21
N TRP A 31 4.65 -6.38 9.56
CA TRP A 31 3.19 -6.45 9.54
C TRP A 31 2.53 -5.25 10.24
N ASN A 32 3.03 -4.82 11.40
CA ASN A 32 2.48 -3.69 12.14
C ASN A 32 2.51 -2.37 11.35
N HIS A 33 3.48 -2.21 10.45
CA HIS A 33 3.65 -1.01 9.63
C HIS A 33 2.77 -1.00 8.37
N VAL A 34 2.35 -2.18 7.89
CA VAL A 34 1.73 -2.30 6.56
C VAL A 34 0.36 -2.97 6.55
N LYS A 35 -0.07 -3.63 7.63
CA LYS A 35 -1.28 -4.49 7.69
C LYS A 35 -2.55 -3.92 7.06
N ASP A 36 -2.78 -2.61 7.18
CA ASP A 36 -4.00 -1.94 6.70
C ASP A 36 -3.87 -1.42 5.26
N ARG A 37 -2.72 -1.64 4.62
CA ARG A 37 -2.36 -1.13 3.29
C ARG A 37 -2.02 -2.23 2.29
N VAL A 38 -1.70 -3.44 2.75
CA VAL A 38 -1.27 -4.52 1.86
C VAL A 38 -2.44 -5.06 1.03
N LEU A 39 -2.09 -5.55 -0.16
CA LEU A 39 -3.02 -6.32 -1.00
C LEU A 39 -3.50 -7.58 -0.25
N GLY A 40 -4.77 -7.93 -0.46
CA GLY A 40 -5.33 -9.14 0.11
C GLY A 40 -4.86 -10.41 -0.60
N ASN A 41 -5.17 -11.55 0.02
CA ASN A 41 -4.78 -12.87 -0.47
C ASN A 41 -5.89 -13.60 -1.23
N GLY A 42 -7.09 -13.04 -1.31
CA GLY A 42 -8.23 -13.59 -2.05
C GLY A 42 -8.05 -13.54 -3.56
N SER A 43 -8.86 -14.32 -4.29
CA SER A 43 -8.81 -14.39 -5.76
C SER A 43 -9.11 -13.07 -6.45
N GLU A 44 -9.86 -12.18 -5.80
CA GLU A 44 -10.17 -10.83 -6.26
C GLU A 44 -8.92 -9.93 -6.40
N PHE A 45 -7.80 -10.32 -5.77
CA PHE A 45 -6.52 -9.62 -5.90
C PHE A 45 -5.58 -10.24 -6.95
N ASN A 46 -5.97 -11.31 -7.65
CA ASN A 46 -5.08 -11.98 -8.61
C ASN A 46 -4.56 -11.03 -9.69
N ASP A 47 -5.42 -10.19 -10.25
CA ASP A 47 -4.99 -9.22 -11.27
C ASP A 47 -4.16 -8.08 -10.68
N SER A 48 -4.39 -7.72 -9.42
CA SER A 48 -3.54 -6.79 -8.68
C SER A 48 -2.13 -7.34 -8.49
N TRP A 49 -2.00 -8.62 -8.13
CA TRP A 49 -0.71 -9.28 -8.00
C TRP A 49 0.03 -9.42 -9.34
N LYS A 50 -0.68 -9.74 -10.43
CA LYS A 50 -0.10 -9.72 -11.79
C LYS A 50 0.41 -8.32 -12.15
N PHE A 51 -0.38 -7.29 -11.88
CA PHE A 51 0.02 -5.89 -12.13
C PHE A 51 1.29 -5.52 -11.38
N LYS A 52 1.37 -5.80 -10.07
CA LYS A 52 2.57 -5.51 -9.27
C LYS A 52 3.79 -6.30 -9.73
N PHE A 53 3.60 -7.56 -10.15
CA PHE A 53 4.67 -8.35 -10.74
C PHE A 53 5.19 -7.76 -12.06
N ASN A 54 4.30 -7.28 -12.93
CA ASN A 54 4.69 -6.62 -14.18
C ASN A 54 5.40 -5.28 -13.95
N GLN A 55 4.93 -4.49 -12.99
CA GLN A 55 5.62 -3.28 -12.56
C GLN A 55 7.03 -3.60 -12.07
N MET A 56 7.15 -4.59 -11.19
CA MET A 56 8.44 -5.07 -10.69
C MET A 56 9.36 -5.51 -11.85
N LYS A 57 8.87 -6.30 -12.82
CA LYS A 57 9.63 -6.72 -14.01
C LYS A 57 10.20 -5.56 -14.82
N GLY A 58 9.49 -4.44 -14.91
CA GLY A 58 9.92 -3.26 -15.66
C GLY A 58 11.05 -2.46 -15.00
N GLU A 59 11.39 -2.77 -13.74
CA GLU A 59 12.41 -2.06 -12.98
C GLU A 59 13.78 -2.74 -13.08
N SER A 60 14.84 -1.93 -13.10
CA SER A 60 16.21 -2.39 -12.94
C SER A 60 16.43 -3.02 -11.55
N GLN A 61 17.59 -3.69 -11.36
CA GLN A 61 17.90 -4.52 -10.20
C GLN A 61 17.32 -4.02 -8.87
N ASP A 62 16.53 -4.86 -8.21
CA ASP A 62 15.83 -4.51 -6.97
C ASP A 62 16.73 -4.51 -5.74
N GLY A 63 17.93 -5.08 -5.83
CA GLY A 63 18.82 -5.26 -4.67
C GLY A 63 18.33 -6.29 -3.65
N PHE A 64 17.29 -7.07 -3.97
CA PHE A 64 16.81 -8.21 -3.17
C PHE A 64 16.90 -9.50 -3.99
N PRO A 65 17.80 -10.44 -3.63
CA PRO A 65 18.03 -11.67 -4.41
C PRO A 65 16.77 -12.51 -4.65
N GLU A 66 15.85 -12.54 -3.69
CA GLU A 66 14.60 -13.30 -3.80
C GLU A 66 13.66 -12.69 -4.85
N LEU A 67 13.54 -11.37 -4.89
CA LEU A 67 12.73 -10.67 -5.89
C LEU A 67 13.33 -10.83 -7.29
N GLU A 68 14.65 -10.70 -7.41
CA GLU A 68 15.37 -10.96 -8.66
C GLU A 68 15.19 -12.40 -9.15
N LYS A 69 15.16 -13.38 -8.24
CA LYS A 69 14.87 -14.77 -8.57
C LYS A 69 13.44 -14.93 -9.09
N ILE A 70 12.45 -14.31 -8.44
CA ILE A 70 11.04 -14.32 -8.87
C ILE A 70 10.90 -13.71 -10.27
N LYS A 71 11.51 -12.54 -10.51
CA LYS A 71 11.54 -11.87 -11.83
C LYS A 71 12.07 -12.81 -12.93
N LYS A 72 13.24 -13.41 -12.70
CA LYS A 72 13.90 -14.27 -13.68
C LYS A 72 13.12 -15.55 -13.96
N GLN A 73 12.65 -16.21 -12.90
CA GLN A 73 11.96 -17.50 -12.99
C GLN A 73 10.61 -17.39 -13.70
N TYR A 74 9.88 -16.30 -13.51
CA TYR A 74 8.52 -16.12 -14.03
C TYR A 74 8.43 -15.01 -15.09
N SER A 75 9.53 -14.69 -15.76
CA SER A 75 9.62 -13.57 -16.73
C SER A 75 8.56 -13.63 -17.83
N SER A 76 8.17 -14.83 -18.26
CA SER A 76 7.16 -15.10 -19.29
C SER A 76 5.79 -15.54 -18.76
N ASP A 77 5.59 -15.64 -17.43
CA ASP A 77 4.35 -16.11 -16.82
C ASP A 77 3.93 -15.18 -15.68
N GLU A 78 3.14 -14.17 -16.01
CA GLU A 78 2.71 -13.12 -15.09
C GLU A 78 1.77 -13.66 -14.01
N THR A 79 1.05 -14.76 -14.28
CA THR A 79 0.14 -15.38 -13.32
C THR A 79 0.93 -16.06 -12.22
N ARG A 80 1.91 -16.92 -12.59
CA ARG A 80 2.79 -17.55 -11.61
C ARG A 80 3.73 -16.56 -10.94
N GLY A 81 4.16 -15.53 -11.67
CA GLY A 81 4.96 -14.43 -11.13
C GLY A 81 4.21 -13.62 -10.07
N GLY A 82 2.94 -13.28 -10.32
CA GLY A 82 2.06 -12.62 -9.35
C GLY A 82 1.86 -13.45 -8.08
N GLU A 83 1.60 -14.76 -8.22
CA GLU A 83 1.46 -15.66 -7.06
C GLU A 83 2.78 -15.80 -6.28
N ALA A 84 3.92 -15.87 -6.96
CA ALA A 84 5.23 -15.92 -6.32
C ALA A 84 5.54 -14.63 -5.55
N LEU A 85 5.18 -13.46 -6.11
CA LEU A 85 5.32 -12.17 -5.43
C LEU A 85 4.41 -12.08 -4.20
N LYS A 86 3.15 -12.50 -4.31
CA LYS A 86 2.20 -12.60 -3.19
C LYS A 86 2.75 -13.46 -2.05
N HIS A 87 3.33 -14.61 -2.38
CA HIS A 87 3.94 -15.50 -1.39
C HIS A 87 5.15 -14.87 -0.70
N TRP A 88 6.00 -14.18 -1.47
CA TRP A 88 7.12 -13.42 -0.91
C TRP A 88 6.63 -12.33 0.06
N CYS A 89 5.64 -11.53 -0.35
CA CYS A 89 5.03 -10.49 0.48
C CYS A 89 4.48 -11.07 1.79
N SER A 90 3.71 -12.17 1.70
CA SER A 90 3.13 -12.85 2.87
C SER A 90 4.20 -13.32 3.86
N LYS A 91 5.33 -13.84 3.37
CA LYS A 91 6.48 -14.18 4.21
C LYS A 91 7.14 -12.95 4.81
N ALA A 92 7.33 -11.91 4.00
CA ALA A 92 8.06 -10.73 4.38
C ALA A 92 7.40 -9.96 5.54
N TYR A 93 6.08 -10.07 5.69
CA TYR A 93 5.34 -9.48 6.83
C TYR A 93 5.77 -10.04 8.19
N SER A 94 6.25 -11.29 8.23
CA SER A 94 6.71 -11.93 9.46
C SER A 94 8.10 -11.47 9.92
N TYR A 95 8.83 -10.74 9.06
CA TYR A 95 10.16 -10.23 9.39
C TYR A 95 10.10 -9.12 10.44
N THR A 96 11.15 -9.08 11.24
CA THR A 96 11.35 -8.07 12.28
C THR A 96 11.74 -6.76 11.61
N TYR A 97 10.93 -5.71 11.79
CA TYR A 97 11.30 -4.37 11.37
C TYR A 97 12.37 -3.78 12.28
N LYS A 98 12.17 -3.90 13.60
CA LYS A 98 13.07 -3.38 14.64
C LYS A 98 13.01 -4.27 15.87
N SER A 99 14.14 -4.38 16.57
CA SER A 99 14.20 -5.01 17.89
C SER A 99 15.09 -4.18 18.81
N ALA A 100 15.19 -4.57 20.09
CA ALA A 100 16.11 -3.91 21.01
C ALA A 100 17.60 -4.25 20.73
N PHE A 101 17.89 -5.17 19.82
CA PHE A 101 19.24 -5.53 19.38
C PHE A 101 19.54 -5.18 17.90
N SER A 102 18.55 -4.67 17.15
CA SER A 102 18.69 -4.42 15.72
C SER A 102 18.05 -3.10 15.32
N SER A 103 18.75 -2.34 14.47
CA SER A 103 18.22 -1.14 13.85
C SER A 103 17.08 -1.46 12.88
N GLU A 104 16.37 -0.42 12.45
CA GLU A 104 15.24 -0.49 11.52
C GLU A 104 15.67 -1.02 10.15
N ASP A 105 14.98 -2.04 9.64
CA ASP A 105 15.14 -2.50 8.27
C ASP A 105 14.28 -1.68 7.30
N LYS A 106 14.72 -0.44 7.06
CA LYS A 106 14.05 0.50 6.15
C LYS A 106 14.05 0.01 4.70
N SER A 107 15.09 -0.72 4.30
CA SER A 107 15.22 -1.24 2.93
C SER A 107 14.12 -2.28 2.64
N LEU A 108 13.95 -3.25 3.55
CA LEU A 108 12.88 -4.24 3.45
C LEU A 108 11.49 -3.59 3.48
N LEU A 109 11.26 -2.63 4.39
CA LEU A 109 9.98 -1.93 4.48
C LEU A 109 9.66 -1.20 3.17
N GLN A 110 10.61 -0.44 2.60
CA GLN A 110 10.42 0.25 1.32
C GLN A 110 10.07 -0.71 0.18
N LYS A 111 10.68 -1.90 0.15
CA LYS A 111 10.38 -2.91 -0.88
C LYS A 111 8.99 -3.51 -0.72
N ILE A 112 8.56 -3.72 0.52
CA ILE A 112 7.22 -4.20 0.82
C ILE A 112 6.18 -3.14 0.47
N GLU A 113 6.43 -1.88 0.83
CA GLU A 113 5.56 -0.77 0.43
C GLU A 113 5.47 -0.64 -1.08
N LYS A 114 6.57 -0.91 -1.79
CA LYS A 114 6.61 -0.80 -3.25
C LYS A 114 5.87 -1.94 -3.96
N TYR A 115 6.06 -3.19 -3.55
CA TYR A 115 5.58 -4.36 -4.32
C TYR A 115 4.37 -5.06 -3.70
N CYS A 116 4.11 -4.87 -2.40
CA CYS A 116 3.01 -5.54 -1.70
C CYS A 116 1.80 -4.64 -1.45
N ILE A 117 1.91 -3.35 -1.74
CA ILE A 117 0.83 -2.36 -1.70
C ILE A 117 0.56 -1.93 -3.13
N GLN A 118 -0.72 -1.90 -3.50
CA GLN A 118 -1.17 -1.25 -4.73
C GLN A 118 -1.98 -0.02 -4.34
N SER A 119 -1.68 1.12 -4.93
CA SER A 119 -2.52 2.31 -4.73
C SER A 119 -3.79 2.25 -5.58
N LEU A 120 -4.82 3.05 -5.24
CA LEU A 120 -6.00 3.18 -6.10
C LEU A 120 -5.62 3.75 -7.47
N GLY A 121 -4.66 4.67 -7.55
CA GLY A 121 -4.16 5.17 -8.84
C GLY A 121 -3.55 4.06 -9.70
N GLU A 122 -2.72 3.20 -9.11
CA GLU A 122 -2.17 2.01 -9.78
C GLU A 122 -3.28 1.03 -10.18
N LYS A 123 -4.26 0.80 -9.31
CA LYS A 123 -5.39 -0.09 -9.60
C LYS A 123 -6.25 0.45 -10.75
N PHE A 124 -6.58 1.74 -10.77
CA PHE A 124 -7.31 2.34 -11.89
C PHE A 124 -6.50 2.28 -13.18
N THR A 125 -5.18 2.50 -13.11
CA THR A 125 -4.28 2.31 -14.26
C THR A 125 -4.35 0.89 -14.81
N SER A 126 -4.41 -0.12 -13.94
CA SER A 126 -4.57 -1.53 -14.37
C SER A 126 -5.91 -1.84 -15.04
N LEU A 127 -6.92 -0.98 -14.88
CA LEU A 127 -8.25 -1.13 -15.46
C LEU A 127 -8.42 -0.34 -16.78
N LEU A 128 -7.41 0.44 -17.18
CA LEU A 128 -7.49 1.22 -18.41
C LEU A 128 -7.53 0.30 -19.62
N GLN A 129 -8.46 0.58 -20.53
CA GLN A 129 -8.55 -0.03 -21.84
C GLN A 129 -8.09 0.97 -22.89
N ASN A 130 -7.93 0.53 -24.14
CA ASN A 130 -7.52 1.40 -25.24
C ASN A 130 -8.47 2.61 -25.35
N GLY A 131 -7.91 3.81 -25.26
CA GLY A 131 -8.67 5.06 -25.30
C GLY A 131 -9.20 5.54 -23.95
N HIS A 132 -9.03 4.79 -22.86
CA HIS A 132 -9.36 5.28 -21.52
C HIS A 132 -8.23 6.15 -20.96
N LYS A 133 -8.58 7.16 -20.16
CA LYS A 133 -7.63 8.03 -19.45
C LYS A 133 -7.95 8.04 -17.97
N LEU A 134 -6.92 7.87 -17.14
CA LEU A 134 -7.03 8.11 -15.69
C LEU A 134 -7.02 9.63 -15.44
N LEU A 135 -8.02 10.13 -14.72
CA LEU A 135 -8.16 11.51 -14.30
C LEU A 135 -7.48 11.76 -12.95
N GLY A 136 -7.01 12.98 -12.74
CA GLY A 136 -6.32 13.44 -11.54
C GLY A 136 -4.84 13.07 -11.50
N ASN A 137 -4.30 12.44 -12.54
CA ASN A 137 -2.90 11.98 -12.60
C ASN A 137 -1.94 12.96 -13.30
N GLY A 138 -2.46 14.07 -13.84
CA GLY A 138 -1.69 15.04 -14.63
C GLY A 138 -1.95 16.49 -14.23
N THR A 139 -1.03 17.39 -14.64
CA THR A 139 -1.12 18.84 -14.41
C THR A 139 -1.75 19.60 -15.58
N SER A 140 -1.97 18.95 -16.72
CA SER A 140 -2.48 19.54 -17.97
C SER A 140 -3.94 19.21 -18.27
N GLU A 141 -4.68 18.68 -17.29
CA GLU A 141 -6.09 18.36 -17.47
C GLU A 141 -6.95 19.62 -17.50
N SER A 142 -8.05 19.57 -18.25
CA SER A 142 -8.97 20.70 -18.40
C SER A 142 -10.42 20.27 -18.18
N GLN A 143 -11.35 21.23 -18.13
CA GLN A 143 -12.78 20.96 -18.01
C GLN A 143 -13.28 19.88 -18.98
N THR A 144 -12.82 19.90 -20.23
CA THR A 144 -13.26 18.95 -21.27
C THR A 144 -12.82 17.51 -20.99
N ASP A 145 -11.79 17.31 -20.16
CA ASP A 145 -11.43 15.98 -19.66
C ASP A 145 -12.46 15.42 -18.68
N TYR A 146 -13.16 16.30 -17.98
CA TYR A 146 -14.07 15.97 -16.90
C TYR A 146 -15.54 16.03 -17.31
N ASP A 147 -15.92 16.73 -18.38
CA ASP A 147 -17.33 16.96 -18.75
C ASP A 147 -18.17 15.67 -18.81
N THR A 148 -17.67 14.61 -19.45
CA THR A 148 -18.38 13.33 -19.54
C THR A 148 -18.55 12.68 -18.16
N ASN A 149 -17.49 12.61 -17.37
CA ASN A 149 -17.52 11.97 -16.05
C ASN A 149 -18.31 12.79 -15.03
N TYR A 150 -18.28 14.12 -15.15
CA TYR A 150 -19.07 15.03 -14.33
C TYR A 150 -20.57 14.79 -14.57
N LYS A 151 -21.01 14.63 -15.82
CA LYS A 151 -22.42 14.31 -16.14
C LYS A 151 -22.91 13.01 -15.49
N LYS A 152 -22.02 12.02 -15.29
CA LYS A 152 -22.36 10.79 -14.56
C LYS A 152 -22.76 11.05 -13.11
N ILE A 153 -22.32 12.15 -12.49
CA ILE A 153 -22.64 12.48 -11.10
C ILE A 153 -24.13 12.80 -10.93
N GLU A 154 -24.75 13.45 -11.92
CA GLU A 154 -26.17 13.84 -11.89
C GLU A 154 -27.08 12.62 -11.70
N THR A 155 -26.82 11.57 -12.48
CA THR A 155 -27.60 10.32 -12.51
C THR A 155 -27.00 9.21 -11.65
N TYR A 156 -25.97 9.52 -10.86
CA TYR A 156 -25.19 8.53 -10.11
C TYR A 156 -26.04 7.66 -9.17
N ALA A 157 -25.94 6.34 -9.35
CA ALA A 157 -26.79 5.36 -8.68
C ALA A 157 -26.02 4.61 -7.59
N THR A 158 -26.33 4.92 -6.32
CA THR A 158 -25.56 4.44 -5.16
C THR A 158 -25.64 2.92 -4.91
N THR A 159 -26.56 2.20 -5.56
CA THR A 159 -26.82 0.78 -5.28
C THR A 159 -25.84 -0.18 -5.97
N LYS A 160 -25.13 0.27 -7.01
CA LYS A 160 -24.12 -0.54 -7.73
C LYS A 160 -22.73 0.11 -7.74
N GLU A 161 -22.69 1.43 -7.73
CA GLU A 161 -21.48 2.22 -7.98
C GLU A 161 -20.79 2.68 -6.68
N GLY A 162 -21.34 2.32 -5.53
CA GLY A 162 -20.86 2.74 -4.22
C GLY A 162 -21.49 4.06 -3.76
N LYS A 163 -21.24 4.41 -2.50
CA LYS A 163 -21.75 5.66 -1.93
C LYS A 163 -20.92 6.85 -2.38
N LEU A 164 -21.56 7.76 -3.13
CA LEU A 164 -20.95 9.03 -3.52
C LEU A 164 -20.50 9.81 -2.26
N PRO A 165 -19.24 10.25 -2.17
CA PRO A 165 -18.72 11.02 -1.03
C PRO A 165 -19.35 12.43 -1.00
N ALA A 166 -19.33 13.07 0.18
CA ALA A 166 -20.07 14.31 0.42
C ALA A 166 -19.61 15.45 -0.51
N GLU A 167 -18.31 15.51 -0.78
CA GLU A 167 -17.65 16.45 -1.67
C GLU A 167 -18.25 16.37 -3.08
N LEU A 168 -18.44 15.15 -3.60
CA LEU A 168 -19.02 14.93 -4.94
C LEU A 168 -20.55 15.04 -4.97
N LYS A 169 -21.25 14.82 -3.85
CA LYS A 169 -22.71 15.05 -3.79
C LYS A 169 -23.08 16.49 -4.08
N SER A 170 -22.22 17.44 -3.70
CA SER A 170 -22.40 18.87 -3.99
C SER A 170 -22.36 19.21 -5.49
N LEU A 171 -21.93 18.24 -6.33
CA LEU A 171 -21.78 18.37 -7.78
C LEU A 171 -23.00 17.89 -8.57
N LYS A 172 -24.06 17.36 -7.92
CA LYS A 172 -25.32 16.95 -8.58
C LYS A 172 -26.11 18.09 -9.27
N SER A 173 -25.52 19.28 -9.39
CA SER A 173 -26.05 20.44 -10.12
C SER A 173 -25.33 20.61 -11.47
N ASN A 174 -26.07 20.89 -12.55
CA ASN A 174 -25.65 20.89 -13.96
C ASN A 174 -24.66 22.00 -14.39
N ASN A 175 -23.74 22.44 -13.53
CA ASN A 175 -22.77 23.49 -13.85
C ASN A 175 -21.33 22.96 -13.76
N SER A 176 -20.96 22.06 -14.67
CA SER A 176 -19.60 21.49 -14.75
C SER A 176 -18.53 22.56 -14.97
N ALA A 177 -18.86 23.63 -15.72
CA ALA A 177 -17.96 24.73 -16.05
C ALA A 177 -17.34 25.43 -14.83
N SER A 178 -18.05 25.44 -13.69
CA SER A 178 -17.57 26.09 -12.46
C SER A 178 -17.05 25.13 -11.39
N LYS A 179 -17.28 23.81 -11.52
CA LYS A 179 -17.05 22.85 -10.44
C LYS A 179 -16.28 21.59 -10.82
N TRP A 180 -15.84 21.44 -12.07
CA TRP A 180 -15.07 20.27 -12.51
C TRP A 180 -13.78 20.05 -11.70
N SER A 181 -13.18 21.13 -11.19
CA SER A 181 -11.99 21.07 -10.32
C SER A 181 -12.23 20.28 -9.03
N VAL A 182 -13.45 20.25 -8.49
CA VAL A 182 -13.78 19.43 -7.31
C VAL A 182 -13.65 17.94 -7.62
N LEU A 183 -14.09 17.52 -8.82
CA LEU A 183 -13.91 16.14 -9.27
C LEU A 183 -12.43 15.84 -9.54
N GLN A 184 -11.69 16.79 -10.12
CA GLN A 184 -10.24 16.67 -10.31
C GLN A 184 -9.50 16.47 -8.98
N ASP A 185 -9.74 17.35 -8.01
CA ASP A 185 -9.09 17.32 -6.70
C ASP A 185 -9.43 16.03 -5.95
N TRP A 186 -10.67 15.58 -6.05
CA TRP A 186 -11.07 14.30 -5.48
C TRP A 186 -10.36 13.12 -6.15
N CYS A 187 -10.35 13.06 -7.49
CA CYS A 187 -9.66 12.00 -8.23
C CYS A 187 -8.16 11.96 -7.93
N ARG A 188 -7.52 13.13 -7.78
CA ARG A 188 -6.12 13.24 -7.35
C ARG A 188 -5.93 12.78 -5.90
N GLY A 189 -6.82 13.19 -5.00
CA GLY A 189 -6.74 12.90 -3.57
C GLY A 189 -6.84 11.41 -3.24
N ILE A 190 -7.59 10.64 -4.03
CA ILE A 190 -7.75 9.19 -3.78
C ILE A 190 -6.60 8.34 -4.34
N GLN A 191 -5.73 8.87 -5.21
CA GLN A 191 -4.75 8.03 -5.93
C GLN A 191 -3.74 7.36 -5.00
N SER A 192 -3.39 8.00 -3.88
CA SER A 192 -2.43 7.48 -2.90
C SER A 192 -3.03 6.48 -1.92
N ILE A 193 -4.36 6.33 -1.88
CA ILE A 193 -5.05 5.43 -0.97
C ILE A 193 -4.71 3.98 -1.36
N PRO A 194 -4.31 3.12 -0.42
CA PRO A 194 -4.09 1.70 -0.68
C PRO A 194 -5.38 0.97 -1.09
N PHE A 195 -5.28 0.15 -2.14
CA PHE A 195 -6.35 -0.74 -2.58
C PHE A 195 -6.35 -2.02 -1.75
N THR A 196 -7.24 -2.10 -0.76
CA THR A 196 -7.39 -3.27 0.11
C THR A 196 -8.73 -4.00 -0.04
N LYS A 197 -9.67 -3.42 -0.79
CA LYS A 197 -10.99 -3.98 -1.13
C LYS A 197 -11.73 -3.09 -2.12
N GLU A 198 -12.79 -3.61 -2.73
CA GLU A 198 -13.75 -2.83 -3.52
C GLU A 198 -14.73 -2.04 -2.62
N GLY A 199 -14.22 -1.07 -1.86
CA GLY A 199 -15.01 -0.14 -1.06
C GLY A 199 -15.63 1.00 -1.88
N ASP A 200 -16.43 1.85 -1.24
CA ASP A 200 -17.10 2.99 -1.89
C ASP A 200 -16.12 3.89 -2.65
N THR A 201 -14.98 4.25 -2.05
CA THR A 201 -13.96 5.08 -2.71
C THR A 201 -13.44 4.47 -4.00
N PHE A 202 -13.21 3.15 -4.01
CA PHE A 202 -12.78 2.44 -5.22
C PHE A 202 -13.88 2.45 -6.28
N LYS A 203 -15.11 2.09 -5.89
CA LYS A 203 -16.23 1.99 -6.84
C LYS A 203 -16.57 3.36 -7.45
N VAL A 204 -16.60 4.41 -6.64
CA VAL A 204 -16.80 5.78 -7.11
C VAL A 204 -15.64 6.24 -7.98
N GLY A 205 -14.39 5.93 -7.59
CA GLY A 205 -13.21 6.32 -8.36
C GLY A 205 -13.15 5.62 -9.71
N LYS A 206 -13.56 4.34 -9.76
CA LYS A 206 -13.65 3.57 -11.00
C LYS A 206 -14.60 4.21 -12.00
N GLU A 207 -15.75 4.71 -11.54
CA GLU A 207 -16.76 5.33 -12.41
C GLU A 207 -16.41 6.77 -12.82
N LEU A 208 -15.84 7.54 -11.89
CA LEU A 208 -15.68 8.99 -12.05
C LEU A 208 -14.26 9.44 -12.37
N CYS A 209 -13.24 8.65 -12.04
CA CYS A 209 -11.83 8.99 -12.32
C CYS A 209 -11.26 8.25 -13.54
N ILE A 210 -12.02 7.36 -14.18
CA ILE A 210 -11.64 6.76 -15.46
C ILE A 210 -12.50 7.39 -16.54
N LYS A 211 -11.87 8.19 -17.41
CA LYS A 211 -12.51 8.74 -18.61
C LYS A 211 -12.62 7.64 -19.64
N THR A 212 -13.86 7.34 -20.04
CA THR A 212 -14.19 6.51 -21.19
C THR A 212 -14.41 7.45 -22.38
N ASN A 213 -13.86 7.11 -23.55
CA ASN A 213 -14.09 7.87 -24.78
C ASN A 213 -15.57 8.10 -25.07
#